data_AF-A0A422N4T4-F1
#
_entry.id   AF-A0A422N4T4-F1
#
_cell.length_a   1.000
_cell.length_b   1.000
_cell.length_c   1.000
_cell.angle_alpha   90.00
_cell.angle_beta   90.00
_cell.angle_gamma   90.00
#
_symmetry.space_group_name_H-M   'P 1'
#
loop_
_entity.id
_entity.type
_entity.pdbx_description
1 polymer ?
#
loop_
_entity_poly.entity_id
_entity_poly.type
_entity_poly.pdbx_seq_one_letter_code
_entity_poly.pdbx_strand_id
1 'polypeptide(L)'
;MHTFGAFEEDALHCVQRANARGQLCSLEHFARRHGAACYSTLREALYPVAEAGAGDVLEFFMKTLCLDALWYCSDTGATVLHHAARVGRTELLSGVFQRHNVAQHVEVADDFGRIPPIWCGKRRRNIEFLQLLLELGSQGPTTTDQDGRSVESFSRLHYALASKLRRFITQCIASALDLE
;
A
#
# COMPACT_ATOMS: atom_id res chain seq x y z
N MET A 1 18.97 -1.78 -27.91
CA MET A 1 20.24 -1.25 -27.36
C MET A 1 19.99 -0.93 -25.89
N HIS A 2 20.18 -1.93 -25.02
CA HIS A 2 20.07 -1.78 -23.56
C HIS A 2 21.27 -0.98 -23.06
N THR A 3 21.04 0.00 -22.18
CA THR A 3 21.91 0.26 -21.02
C THR A 3 21.15 1.04 -19.94
N PHE A 4 20.60 0.32 -18.96
CA PHE A 4 21.00 0.60 -17.59
C PHE A 4 22.41 -0.01 -17.44
N GLY A 5 23.40 0.77 -17.02
CA GLY A 5 24.76 0.30 -16.79
C GLY A 5 25.10 0.39 -15.30
N ALA A 6 25.51 -0.76 -14.73
CA ALA A 6 26.05 -1.03 -13.38
C ALA A 6 25.61 -0.05 -12.29
N PHE A 7 24.44 -0.13 -11.67
CA PHE A 7 23.57 -1.28 -11.38
C PHE A 7 22.11 -0.88 -11.66
N GLU A 8 21.20 -1.81 -11.95
CA GLU A 8 19.75 -1.50 -11.97
C GLU A 8 19.30 -0.86 -10.64
N GLU A 9 20.01 -1.14 -9.55
CA GLU A 9 19.91 -0.48 -8.25
C GLU A 9 20.10 1.04 -8.33
N ASP A 10 20.98 1.57 -9.20
CA ASP A 10 21.20 3.01 -9.32
C ASP A 10 20.00 3.71 -9.97
N ALA A 11 19.39 3.07 -10.97
CA ALA A 11 18.21 3.60 -11.63
C ALA A 11 17.00 3.55 -10.69
N LEU A 12 16.80 2.43 -9.98
CA LEU A 12 15.76 2.29 -8.99
C LEU A 12 15.95 3.30 -7.85
N HIS A 13 17.17 3.45 -7.33
CA HIS A 13 17.50 4.43 -6.30
C HIS A 13 17.28 5.88 -6.77
N CYS A 14 17.62 6.20 -8.02
CA CYS A 14 17.34 7.52 -8.59
C CYS A 14 15.83 7.78 -8.69
N VAL A 15 15.05 6.81 -9.16
CA VAL A 15 13.58 6.88 -9.22
C VAL A 15 13.01 7.04 -7.81
N GLN A 16 13.40 6.20 -6.86
CA GLN A 16 12.95 6.28 -5.47
C GLN A 16 13.29 7.63 -4.82
N ARG A 17 14.48 8.18 -5.10
CA ARG A 17 14.88 9.51 -4.61
C ARG A 17 14.07 10.64 -5.25
N ALA A 18 13.77 10.53 -6.55
CA ALA A 18 12.90 11.49 -7.24
C ALA A 18 11.47 11.42 -6.68
N ASN A 19 10.97 10.21 -6.38
CA ASN A 19 9.67 9.98 -5.74
C ASN A 19 9.59 10.62 -4.36
N ALA A 20 10.62 10.42 -3.52
CA ALA A 20 10.71 11.01 -2.19
C ALA A 20 10.73 12.55 -2.20
N ARG A 21 11.01 13.16 -3.36
CA ARG A 21 11.09 14.61 -3.57
C ARG A 21 9.99 15.16 -4.49
N GLY A 22 9.06 14.33 -4.96
CA GLY A 22 8.00 14.73 -5.91
C GLY A 22 8.53 15.29 -7.24
N GLN A 23 9.71 14.85 -7.68
CA GLN A 23 10.37 15.42 -8.86
C GLN A 23 9.84 14.82 -10.17
N LEU A 24 8.60 15.15 -10.53
CA LEU A 24 7.93 14.64 -11.73
C LEU A 24 8.72 14.91 -13.02
N CYS A 25 9.32 16.09 -13.19
CA CYS A 25 10.12 16.39 -14.39
C CYS A 25 11.29 15.42 -14.59
N SER A 26 11.94 15.00 -13.49
CA SER A 26 13.04 14.03 -13.54
C SER A 26 12.54 12.64 -13.95
N LEU A 27 11.36 12.25 -13.43
CA LEU A 27 10.72 10.97 -13.76
C LEU A 27 10.20 10.94 -15.21
N GLU A 28 9.63 12.05 -15.68
CA GLU A 28 9.23 12.20 -17.08
C GLU A 28 10.43 12.12 -18.01
N HIS A 29 11.52 12.81 -17.68
CA HIS A 29 12.75 12.75 -18.48
C HIS A 29 13.31 11.32 -18.52
N PHE A 30 13.34 10.64 -17.38
CA PHE A 30 13.75 9.24 -17.27
C PHE A 30 12.87 8.33 -18.15
N ALA A 31 11.55 8.41 -18.01
CA ALA A 31 10.62 7.60 -18.81
C ALA A 31 10.76 7.87 -20.32
N ARG A 32 10.90 9.14 -20.73
CA ARG A 32 11.12 9.50 -22.14
C ARG A 32 12.44 8.97 -22.68
N ARG A 33 13.51 9.00 -21.88
CA ARG A 33 14.84 8.54 -22.28
C ARG A 33 14.92 7.02 -22.43
N HIS A 34 14.27 6.29 -21.53
CA HIS A 34 14.41 4.84 -21.43
C HIS A 34 13.25 4.06 -22.05
N GLY A 35 12.10 4.70 -22.31
CA GLY A 35 10.93 4.07 -22.91
C GLY A 35 10.47 2.84 -22.13
N ALA A 36 10.09 1.77 -22.83
CA ALA A 36 9.63 0.53 -22.20
C ALA A 36 10.69 -0.17 -21.32
N ALA A 37 11.98 0.13 -21.51
CA ALA A 37 13.05 -0.50 -20.72
C ALA A 37 12.99 -0.12 -19.23
N CYS A 38 12.37 1.01 -18.87
CA CYS A 38 12.24 1.43 -17.48
C CYS A 38 11.03 0.86 -16.73
N TYR A 39 10.19 0.05 -17.38
CA TYR A 39 8.92 -0.38 -16.80
C TYR A 39 9.08 -1.25 -15.55
N SER A 40 10.08 -2.14 -15.52
CA SER A 40 10.42 -2.93 -14.32
C SER A 40 10.81 -2.01 -13.16
N THR A 41 11.71 -1.06 -13.41
CA THR A 41 12.16 -0.08 -12.41
C THR A 41 11.02 0.77 -11.86
N LEU A 42 10.14 1.28 -12.74
CA LEU A 42 8.97 2.05 -12.31
C LEU A 42 7.96 1.19 -11.56
N ARG A 43 7.77 -0.07 -11.95
CA ARG A 43 6.90 -1.03 -11.27
C ARG A 43 7.40 -1.29 -9.84
N GLU A 44 8.67 -1.59 -9.66
CA GLU A 44 9.25 -1.80 -8.32
C GLU A 44 9.20 -0.52 -7.47
N ALA A 45 9.27 0.64 -8.12
CA ALA A 45 9.16 1.93 -7.45
C ALA A 45 7.72 2.29 -7.02
N LEU A 46 6.67 1.58 -7.48
CA LEU A 46 5.28 1.83 -7.04
C LEU A 46 5.11 1.69 -5.52
N TYR A 47 5.77 0.70 -4.93
CA TYR A 47 5.65 0.41 -3.49
C TYR A 47 6.25 1.53 -2.62
N PRO A 48 7.51 1.98 -2.82
CA PRO A 48 8.04 3.12 -2.07
C PRO A 48 7.31 4.44 -2.38
N VAL A 49 6.72 4.62 -3.57
CA VAL A 49 5.83 5.77 -3.86
C VAL A 49 4.60 5.75 -2.96
N ALA A 50 3.95 4.58 -2.85
CA ALA A 50 2.80 4.40 -1.97
C ALA A 50 3.15 4.66 -0.51
N GLU A 51 4.34 4.25 -0.07
CA GLU A 51 4.80 4.51 1.29
C GLU A 51 5.17 5.96 1.53
N ALA A 52 5.68 6.66 0.51
CA ALA A 52 5.96 8.08 0.56
C ALA A 52 4.67 8.92 0.59
N GLY A 53 3.56 8.39 0.07
CA GLY A 53 2.31 9.16 -0.09
C GLY A 53 2.31 10.06 -1.32
N ALA A 54 3.20 9.82 -2.29
CA ALA A 54 3.36 10.67 -3.48
C ALA A 54 2.31 10.31 -4.54
N GLY A 55 1.07 10.77 -4.35
CA GLY A 55 -0.07 10.41 -5.21
C GLY A 55 0.06 10.91 -6.65
N ASP A 56 0.68 12.07 -6.84
CA ASP A 56 1.02 12.63 -8.15
C ASP A 56 1.99 11.75 -8.95
N VAL A 57 3.01 11.23 -8.28
CA VAL A 57 3.96 10.27 -8.85
C VAL A 57 3.26 8.95 -9.16
N LEU A 58 2.37 8.49 -8.26
CA LEU A 58 1.60 7.27 -8.46
C LEU A 58 0.74 7.36 -9.72
N GLU A 59 0.02 8.47 -9.90
CA GLU A 59 -0.75 8.74 -11.12
C GLU A 59 0.12 8.80 -12.38
N PHE A 60 1.31 9.40 -12.29
CA PHE A 60 2.27 9.40 -13.39
C PHE A 60 2.71 7.98 -13.77
N PHE A 61 2.99 7.11 -12.79
CA PHE A 61 3.35 5.72 -13.06
C PHE A 61 2.20 4.94 -13.68
N MET A 62 0.96 5.15 -13.23
CA MET A 62 -0.21 4.53 -13.85
C MET A 62 -0.38 4.94 -15.31
N LYS A 63 -0.19 6.22 -15.64
CA LYS A 63 -0.23 6.69 -17.04
C LYS A 63 0.87 6.07 -17.88
N THR A 64 2.03 5.79 -17.28
CA THR A 64 3.22 5.29 -17.99
C THR A 64 3.22 3.77 -18.14
N LEU A 65 2.75 3.03 -17.12
CA LEU A 65 2.79 1.56 -17.02
C LEU A 65 1.49 0.88 -17.44
N CYS A 66 0.39 1.63 -17.57
CA CYS A 66 -1.03 1.25 -17.64
C CYS A 66 -1.79 1.43 -16.30
N LEU A 67 -3.10 1.68 -16.41
CA LEU A 67 -3.98 1.99 -15.27
C LEU A 67 -4.05 0.86 -14.24
N ASP A 68 -3.89 -0.39 -14.65
CA ASP A 68 -3.96 -1.56 -13.77
C ASP A 68 -2.68 -1.75 -12.93
N ALA A 69 -1.64 -0.92 -13.16
CA ALA A 69 -0.37 -1.02 -12.45
C ALA A 69 -0.49 -0.85 -10.93
N LEU A 70 -1.54 -0.16 -10.43
CA LEU A 70 -1.81 -0.05 -8.99
C LEU A 70 -1.98 -1.40 -8.29
N TRP A 71 -2.45 -2.40 -9.03
CA TRP A 71 -2.82 -3.70 -8.48
C TRP A 71 -1.75 -4.76 -8.74
N TYR A 72 -0.62 -4.35 -9.30
CA TYR A 72 0.54 -5.22 -9.40
C TYR A 72 1.05 -5.62 -8.02
N CYS A 73 1.36 -6.91 -7.90
CA CYS A 73 1.98 -7.49 -6.73
C CYS A 73 3.51 -7.41 -6.84
N SER A 74 4.13 -7.20 -5.68
CA SER A 74 5.57 -7.40 -5.46
C SER A 74 5.89 -8.89 -5.48
N ASP A 75 7.17 -9.22 -5.35
CA ASP A 75 7.67 -10.61 -5.24
C ASP A 75 7.19 -11.35 -3.97
N THR A 76 6.46 -10.65 -3.09
CA THR A 76 5.84 -11.23 -1.88
C THR A 76 4.31 -11.27 -1.97
N GLY A 77 3.75 -11.02 -3.15
CA GLY A 77 2.30 -10.93 -3.36
C GLY A 77 1.68 -9.60 -2.88
N ALA A 78 2.44 -8.75 -2.18
CA ALA A 78 1.93 -7.49 -1.64
C ALA A 78 1.69 -6.45 -2.73
N THR A 79 0.50 -5.86 -2.76
CA THR A 79 0.10 -4.77 -3.67
C THR A 79 0.47 -3.39 -3.14
N VAL A 80 0.35 -2.36 -3.99
CA VAL A 80 0.52 -0.94 -3.62
C VAL A 80 -0.34 -0.54 -2.40
N LEU A 81 -1.55 -1.10 -2.27
CA LEU A 81 -2.45 -0.84 -1.15
C LEU A 81 -1.89 -1.37 0.19
N HIS A 82 -1.22 -2.53 0.20
CA HIS A 82 -0.54 -3.05 1.40
C HIS A 82 0.56 -2.10 1.88
N HIS A 83 1.34 -1.58 0.94
CA HIS A 83 2.43 -0.65 1.22
C HIS A 83 1.91 0.70 1.74
N ALA A 84 0.82 1.22 1.16
CA ALA A 84 0.13 2.40 1.69
C ALA A 84 -0.45 2.15 3.10
N ALA A 85 -1.06 0.98 3.34
CA ALA A 85 -1.63 0.58 4.62
C ALA A 85 -0.57 0.47 5.73
N ARG A 86 0.64 0.01 5.38
CA ARG A 86 1.80 -0.07 6.30
C ARG A 86 2.11 1.25 6.97
N VAL A 87 2.02 2.34 6.22
CA VAL A 87 2.41 3.69 6.65
C VAL A 87 1.19 4.54 7.03
N GLY A 88 -0.01 4.13 6.62
CA GLY A 88 -1.26 4.83 6.89
C GLY A 88 -1.45 6.05 6.00
N ARG A 89 -1.24 5.90 4.69
CA ARG A 89 -1.42 6.99 3.69
C ARG A 89 -2.88 7.21 3.32
N THR A 90 -3.66 7.79 4.24
CA THR A 90 -5.11 7.99 4.10
C THR A 90 -5.43 8.84 2.88
N GLU A 91 -4.56 9.78 2.51
CA GLU A 91 -4.71 10.66 1.35
C GLU A 91 -4.63 9.88 0.03
N LEU A 92 -3.83 8.81 -0.03
CA LEU A 92 -3.81 7.92 -1.20
C LEU A 92 -5.10 7.10 -1.29
N LEU A 93 -5.64 6.68 -0.14
CA LEU A 93 -6.86 5.88 -0.09
C LEU A 93 -8.10 6.69 -0.46
N SER A 94 -8.30 7.86 0.14
CA SER A 94 -9.42 8.76 -0.17
C SER A 94 -9.27 9.47 -1.52
N GLY A 95 -8.04 9.56 -2.05
CA GLY A 95 -7.75 10.19 -3.33
C GLY A 95 -7.60 9.18 -4.46
N VAL A 96 -6.37 8.71 -4.66
CA VAL A 96 -5.98 7.91 -5.82
C VAL A 96 -6.76 6.59 -5.85
N PHE A 97 -6.72 5.79 -4.79
CA PHE A 97 -7.30 4.45 -4.81
C PHE A 97 -8.83 4.46 -4.97
N GLN A 98 -9.55 5.38 -4.32
CA GLN A 98 -11.00 5.51 -4.50
C GLN A 98 -11.40 5.79 -5.96
N ARG A 99 -10.60 6.55 -6.72
CA ARG A 99 -10.83 6.77 -8.16
C ARG A 99 -10.61 5.53 -9.02
N HIS A 100 -10.03 4.47 -8.47
CA HIS A 100 -9.61 3.27 -9.19
C HIS A 100 -10.23 1.97 -8.66
N ASN A 101 -11.44 2.01 -8.10
CA ASN A 101 -12.20 0.83 -7.65
C ASN A 101 -11.51 0.00 -6.55
N VAL A 102 -10.84 0.66 -5.59
CA VAL A 102 -10.14 0.02 -4.48
C VAL A 102 -10.95 -1.00 -3.68
N ALA A 103 -12.28 -0.90 -3.65
CA ALA A 103 -13.17 -1.83 -2.94
C ALA A 103 -12.97 -3.29 -3.37
N GLN A 104 -12.58 -3.56 -4.63
CA GLN A 104 -12.29 -4.92 -5.11
C GLN A 104 -10.95 -5.46 -4.62
N HIS A 105 -10.11 -4.63 -4.00
CA HIS A 105 -8.74 -4.94 -3.64
C HIS A 105 -8.47 -4.90 -2.13
N VAL A 106 -9.46 -4.54 -1.30
CA VAL A 106 -9.29 -4.43 0.17
C VAL A 106 -9.10 -5.78 0.87
N GLU A 107 -9.43 -6.89 0.20
CA GLU A 107 -9.26 -8.27 0.68
C GLU A 107 -8.19 -9.05 -0.11
N VAL A 108 -7.44 -8.42 -1.01
CA VAL A 108 -6.36 -9.12 -1.74
C VAL A 108 -5.27 -9.47 -0.74
N ALA A 109 -4.99 -10.76 -0.56
CA ALA A 109 -3.94 -11.23 0.32
C ALA A 109 -2.58 -11.29 -0.40
N ASP A 110 -1.51 -10.98 0.34
CA ASP A 110 -0.16 -11.29 -0.08
C ASP A 110 0.18 -12.79 0.07
N ASP A 111 1.40 -13.20 -0.27
CA ASP A 111 1.79 -14.62 -0.27
C ASP A 111 1.74 -15.29 1.11
N PHE A 112 1.68 -14.49 2.18
CA PHE A 112 1.57 -14.95 3.57
C PHE A 112 0.12 -14.93 4.07
N GLY A 113 -0.86 -14.64 3.20
CA GLY A 113 -2.26 -14.51 3.58
C GLY A 113 -2.59 -13.16 4.24
N ARG A 114 -1.69 -12.18 4.20
CA ARG A 114 -1.92 -10.90 4.88
C ARG A 114 -2.62 -9.94 3.92
N ILE A 115 -3.83 -9.51 4.28
CA ILE A 115 -4.60 -8.48 3.57
C ILE A 115 -4.17 -7.07 4.01
N PRO A 116 -4.51 -5.99 3.27
CA PRO A 116 -4.12 -4.62 3.61
C PRO A 116 -4.45 -4.18 5.05
N PRO A 117 -5.61 -4.54 5.64
CA PRO A 117 -5.89 -4.30 7.06
C PRO A 117 -4.81 -4.84 8.02
N ILE A 118 -4.30 -6.06 7.79
CA ILE A 118 -3.26 -6.68 8.63
C ILE A 118 -1.97 -5.86 8.59
N TRP A 119 -1.67 -5.22 7.46
CA TRP A 119 -0.51 -4.34 7.33
C TRP A 119 -0.63 -3.04 8.14
N CYS A 120 -1.85 -2.59 8.49
CA CYS A 120 -2.05 -1.43 9.36
C CYS A 120 -1.52 -1.63 10.78
N GLY A 121 -1.49 -2.86 11.32
CA GLY A 121 -1.09 -3.12 12.70
C GLY A 121 0.33 -2.65 13.06
N LYS A 122 1.22 -2.52 12.06
CA LYS A 122 2.66 -2.28 12.26
C LYS A 122 3.03 -0.87 12.74
N ARG A 123 2.15 0.15 12.64
CA ARG A 123 2.47 1.53 13.05
C ARG A 123 1.30 2.27 13.73
N ARG A 124 1.63 3.19 14.65
CA ARG A 124 0.68 3.95 15.49
C ARG A 124 -0.28 4.89 14.75
N ARG A 125 -0.08 5.14 13.44
CA ARG A 125 -0.85 6.12 12.63
C ARG A 125 -1.89 5.49 11.70
N ASN A 126 -2.12 4.18 11.78
CA ASN A 126 -2.89 3.49 10.76
C ASN A 126 -4.36 3.25 11.14
N ILE A 127 -4.86 3.83 12.24
CA ILE A 127 -6.26 3.68 12.68
C ILE A 127 -7.22 4.26 11.64
N GLU A 128 -6.94 5.47 11.17
CA GLU A 128 -7.77 6.14 10.17
C GLU A 128 -7.75 5.40 8.83
N PHE A 129 -6.58 4.89 8.42
CA PHE A 129 -6.48 4.06 7.22
C PHE A 129 -7.26 2.76 7.36
N LEU A 130 -7.16 2.09 8.52
CA LEU A 130 -7.92 0.88 8.82
C LEU A 130 -9.42 1.17 8.78
N GLN A 131 -9.87 2.28 9.40
CA GLN A 131 -11.27 2.68 9.36
C GLN A 131 -11.78 2.85 7.93
N LEU A 132 -11.03 3.55 7.07
CA LEU A 132 -11.38 3.71 5.65
C LEU A 132 -11.45 2.36 4.92
N LEU A 133 -10.56 1.40 5.22
CA LEU A 133 -10.65 0.05 4.66
C LEU A 133 -11.93 -0.69 5.10
N LEU A 134 -12.35 -0.54 6.36
CA LEU A 134 -13.60 -1.12 6.85
C LEU A 134 -14.82 -0.49 6.16
N GLU A 135 -14.82 0.83 5.97
CA GLU A 135 -15.86 1.55 5.23
C GLU A 135 -15.95 1.12 3.76
N LEU A 136 -14.83 0.66 3.19
CA LEU A 136 -14.75 0.07 1.85
C LEU A 136 -15.15 -1.43 1.81
N GLY A 137 -15.60 -1.99 2.93
CA GLY A 137 -16.13 -3.35 3.03
C GLY A 137 -15.16 -4.42 3.52
N SER A 138 -13.95 -4.04 3.99
CA SER A 138 -12.99 -5.06 4.45
C SER A 138 -13.42 -5.71 5.77
N GLN A 139 -13.23 -7.01 5.89
CA GLN A 139 -13.49 -7.84 7.09
C GLN A 139 -12.23 -7.95 7.98
N GLY A 140 -11.29 -7.04 7.79
CA GLY A 140 -9.91 -7.21 8.25
C GLY A 140 -9.58 -7.16 9.74
N PRO A 141 -10.44 -6.76 10.71
CA PRO A 141 -10.06 -6.82 12.12
C PRO A 141 -9.86 -8.26 12.61
N THR A 142 -10.69 -9.18 12.12
CA THR A 142 -10.76 -10.59 12.55
C THR A 142 -10.11 -11.56 11.58
N THR A 143 -10.00 -11.20 10.30
CA THR A 143 -9.35 -12.03 9.27
C THR A 143 -7.91 -12.34 9.66
N THR A 144 -7.53 -13.62 9.54
CA THR A 144 -6.21 -14.13 9.92
C THR A 144 -5.35 -14.43 8.70
N ASP A 145 -4.06 -14.13 8.81
CA ASP A 145 -3.05 -14.62 7.88
C ASP A 145 -2.76 -16.13 8.06
N GLN A 146 -1.83 -16.68 7.28
CA GLN A 146 -1.47 -18.10 7.35
C GLN A 146 -0.87 -18.52 8.70
N ASP A 147 -0.34 -17.58 9.49
CA ASP A 147 0.19 -17.82 10.83
C ASP A 147 -0.91 -17.67 11.92
N GLY A 148 -2.17 -17.45 11.53
CA GLY A 148 -3.28 -17.20 12.46
C GLY A 148 -3.25 -15.80 13.08
N ARG A 149 -2.51 -14.84 12.50
CA ARG A 149 -2.41 -13.47 13.01
C ARG A 149 -3.44 -12.58 12.34
N SER A 150 -4.14 -11.77 13.13
CA SER A 150 -5.10 -10.77 12.66
C SER A 150 -4.71 -9.40 13.20
N VAL A 151 -5.39 -8.36 12.73
CA VAL A 151 -5.24 -7.00 13.29
C VAL A 151 -5.60 -7.02 14.79
N GLU A 152 -6.63 -7.76 15.17
CA GLU A 152 -7.02 -7.95 16.56
C GLU A 152 -5.93 -8.62 17.39
N SER A 153 -5.45 -9.80 16.98
CA SER A 153 -4.46 -10.53 17.77
C SER A 153 -3.13 -9.76 17.84
N PHE A 154 -2.72 -9.11 16.75
CA PHE A 154 -1.56 -8.21 16.75
C PHE A 154 -1.75 -7.03 17.71
N SER A 155 -2.92 -6.40 17.73
CA SER A 155 -3.21 -5.28 18.64
C SER A 155 -3.17 -5.71 20.11
N ARG A 156 -3.63 -6.92 20.43
CA ARG A 156 -3.61 -7.48 21.79
C ARG A 156 -2.20 -7.74 22.28
N LEU A 157 -1.33 -8.26 21.42
CA LEU A 157 0.06 -8.61 21.74
C LEU A 157 0.98 -7.38 21.86
N HIS A 158 0.81 -6.40 20.97
CA HIS A 158 1.77 -5.29 20.83
C HIS A 158 1.30 -3.96 21.40
N TYR A 159 0.02 -3.82 21.77
CA TYR A 159 -0.52 -2.55 22.26
C TYR A 159 -1.25 -2.70 23.61
N ALA A 160 -1.06 -1.68 24.45
CA ALA A 160 -1.77 -1.56 25.73
C ALA A 160 -3.29 -1.52 25.51
N LEU A 161 -4.05 -2.02 26.49
CA LEU A 161 -5.52 -1.97 26.53
C LEU A 161 -6.07 -0.56 26.29
N ALA A 162 -5.41 0.46 26.83
CA ALA A 162 -5.79 1.86 26.68
C ALA A 162 -5.40 2.48 25.33
N SER A 163 -4.68 1.75 24.47
CA SER A 163 -4.28 2.28 23.16
C SER A 163 -5.49 2.55 22.28
N LYS A 164 -5.44 3.65 21.52
CA LYS A 164 -6.52 4.03 20.59
C LYS A 164 -6.81 2.91 19.59
N LEU A 165 -5.77 2.26 19.06
CA LEU A 165 -5.90 1.17 18.08
C LEU A 165 -6.63 -0.03 18.68
N ARG A 166 -6.21 -0.51 19.86
CA ARG A 166 -6.85 -1.68 20.49
C ARG A 166 -8.30 -1.38 20.87
N ARG A 167 -8.59 -0.18 21.40
CA ARG A 167 -9.96 0.25 21.69
C ARG A 167 -10.83 0.29 20.43
N PHE A 168 -10.29 0.86 19.35
CA PHE A 168 -10.97 0.91 18.05
C PHE A 168 -11.31 -0.49 17.55
N ILE A 169 -10.34 -1.39 17.52
CA ILE A 169 -10.55 -2.77 17.04
C ILE A 169 -11.58 -3.51 17.89
N THR A 170 -11.48 -3.42 19.23
CA THR A 170 -12.48 -4.03 20.13
C THR A 170 -13.88 -3.49 19.85
N GLN A 171 -14.02 -2.19 19.62
CA GLN A 171 -15.31 -1.58 19.31
C GLN A 171 -15.86 -2.05 17.96
N CYS A 172 -15.02 -2.12 16.93
CA CYS A 172 -15.41 -2.61 15.60
C CYS A 172 -15.91 -4.05 15.68
N ILE A 173 -15.20 -4.92 16.42
CA ILE A 173 -15.59 -6.33 16.57
C ILE A 173 -16.89 -6.47 17.36
N ALA A 174 -17.04 -5.73 18.46
CA ALA A 174 -18.29 -5.74 19.23
C ALA A 174 -19.48 -5.29 18.36
N SER A 175 -19.30 -4.23 17.58
CA SER A 175 -20.36 -3.70 16.71
C SER A 175 -20.72 -4.66 15.56
N ALA A 176 -19.77 -5.50 15.11
CA ALA A 176 -20.03 -6.52 14.10
C ALA A 176 -20.81 -7.72 14.67
N LEU A 177 -20.57 -8.09 15.94
CA LEU A 177 -21.26 -9.17 16.63
C LEU A 177 -22.70 -8.80 17.04
N ASP A 178 -22.98 -7.52 17.26
CA ASP A 178 -24.33 -7.03 17.61
C ASP A 178 -25.31 -6.99 16.40
N LEU A 179 -24.81 -7.26 15.20
CA LEU A 179 -25.57 -7.24 13.94
C LEU A 179 -25.93 -8.65 13.41
N GLU A 180 -25.46 -9.72 14.08
CA GLU A 180 -25.80 -11.14 13.80
C GLU A 180 -26.88 -11.66 14.75
#